data_AF-A0A6V7XU02-F1
#
_entry.id   AF-A0A6V7XU02-F1
#
_cell.length_a   1.000
_cell.length_b   1.000
_cell.length_c   1.000
_cell.angle_alpha   90.00
_cell.angle_beta   90.00
_cell.angle_gamma   90.00
#
_symmetry.space_group_name_H-M   'P 1'
#
loop_
_entity.id
_entity.type
_entity.pdbx_description
1 polymer ?
#
loop_
_entity_poly.entity_id
_entity_poly.type
_entity_poly.pdbx_seq_one_letter_code
_entity_poly.pdbx_strand_id
1 'polypeptide(L)'
;MANRTSRDAHTVKGTNPQYLIEKIIRTRIYDSIYWKEQCFGLSAETIIDKGMELRFIGGIYGGNIKPSPFLCLTLKLLQLQPEKDIVIEFIRQDDFKYFF
;
A
#
# COMPACT_ATOMS: atom_id res chain seq x y z
N MET A 1 -2.41 17.55 4.37
CA MET A 1 -1.81 16.78 3.25
C MET A 1 -2.32 15.34 3.34
N ALA A 2 -3.05 14.85 2.33
CA ALA A 2 -3.79 13.58 2.40
C ALA A 2 -2.90 12.32 2.49
N ASN A 3 -1.61 12.43 2.16
CA ASN A 3 -0.66 11.31 2.12
C ASN A 3 0.18 11.17 3.40
N ARG A 4 -0.21 11.83 4.50
CA ARG A 4 0.47 11.67 5.79
C ARG A 4 0.10 10.30 6.37
N THR A 5 1.05 9.65 7.04
CA THR A 5 0.78 8.42 7.82
C THR A 5 -0.31 8.70 8.86
N SER A 6 -1.15 7.71 9.14
CA SER A 6 -2.16 7.81 10.20
C SER A 6 -1.53 8.33 11.50
N ARG A 7 -2.28 9.12 12.27
CA ARG A 7 -1.78 9.72 13.52
C ARG A 7 -1.48 8.67 14.58
N ASP A 8 -2.23 7.58 14.53
CA ASP A 8 -2.15 6.48 15.49
C ASP A 8 -1.08 5.46 15.09
N ALA A 9 -0.40 5.69 13.96
CA ALA A 9 0.64 4.80 13.49
C ALA A 9 1.92 4.96 14.33
N HIS A 10 2.39 3.84 14.85
CA HIS A 10 3.67 3.75 15.55
C HIS A 10 4.83 3.63 14.56
N THR A 11 6.02 4.01 15.03
CA THR A 11 7.25 3.88 14.24
C THR A 11 7.59 2.42 14.01
N VAL A 12 7.98 2.07 12.79
CA VAL A 12 8.46 0.74 12.43
C VAL A 12 9.94 0.84 12.09
N LYS A 13 10.77 -0.01 12.68
CA LYS A 13 12.25 0.04 12.53
C LYS A 13 12.85 1.42 12.83
N GLY A 14 12.31 2.12 13.84
CA GLY A 14 12.78 3.43 14.28
C GLY A 14 12.46 4.59 13.31
N THR A 15 11.59 4.38 12.33
CA THR A 15 11.23 5.41 11.34
C THR A 15 9.72 5.42 11.06
N ASN A 16 9.28 6.41 10.29
CA ASN A 16 7.91 6.41 9.77
C ASN A 16 7.72 5.18 8.86
N PRO A 17 6.65 4.38 9.04
CA PRO A 17 6.43 3.17 8.24
C PRO A 17 6.48 3.41 6.72
N GLN A 18 5.99 4.56 6.24
CA GLN A 18 6.07 4.90 4.82
C GLN A 18 7.53 5.04 4.33
N TYR A 19 8.47 5.40 5.20
CA TYR A 19 9.88 5.60 4.85
C TYR A 19 10.65 4.31 4.58
N LEU A 20 10.02 3.15 4.79
CA LEU A 20 10.53 1.87 4.31
C LEU A 20 10.58 1.80 2.78
N ILE A 21 9.79 2.62 2.08
CA ILE A 21 9.86 2.80 0.62
C ILE A 21 10.65 4.07 0.33
N GLU A 22 11.57 4.04 -0.64
CA GLU A 22 12.40 5.20 -0.97
C GLU A 22 11.59 6.44 -1.38
N LYS A 23 12.12 7.63 -1.05
CA LYS A 23 11.45 8.91 -1.30
C LYS A 23 11.03 9.08 -2.76
N ILE A 24 11.91 8.76 -3.71
CA ILE A 24 11.65 8.89 -5.14
C ILE A 24 10.46 8.02 -5.56
N ILE A 25 10.42 6.78 -5.06
CA ILE A 25 9.34 5.83 -5.34
C ILE A 25 8.02 6.31 -4.73
N ARG A 26 8.02 6.80 -3.47
CA ARG A 26 6.81 7.35 -2.84
C ARG A 26 6.23 8.51 -3.62
N THR A 27 7.05 9.43 -4.10
CA THR A 27 6.60 10.53 -4.96
C THR A 27 5.93 9.99 -6.23
N ARG A 28 6.53 8.99 -6.89
CA ARG A 28 5.92 8.35 -8.07
C ARG A 28 4.61 7.62 -7.75
N ILE A 29 4.49 7.01 -6.57
CA ILE A 29 3.25 6.39 -6.09
C ILE A 29 2.17 7.46 -5.93
N TYR A 30 2.43 8.54 -5.19
CA TYR A 30 1.45 9.60 -4.97
C TYR A 30 0.99 10.28 -6.26
N ASP A 31 1.88 10.38 -7.25
CA ASP A 31 1.58 10.98 -8.55
C ASP A 31 0.81 10.04 -9.50
N SER A 32 0.84 8.73 -9.24
CA SER A 32 0.21 7.73 -10.09
C SER A 32 -1.31 7.87 -10.13
N ILE A 33 -1.90 7.56 -11.29
CA ILE A 33 -3.35 7.57 -11.50
C ILE A 33 -4.02 6.58 -10.53
N TYR A 34 -3.45 5.38 -10.40
CA TYR A 34 -3.97 4.35 -9.49
C TYR A 34 -4.05 4.86 -8.04
N TRP A 35 -3.02 5.55 -7.54
CA TRP A 35 -3.09 6.09 -6.17
C TRP A 35 -4.19 7.15 -6.00
N LYS A 36 -4.32 8.05 -6.97
CA LYS A 36 -5.28 9.15 -6.91
C LYS A 36 -6.73 8.69 -7.04
N GLU A 37 -6.97 7.66 -7.84
CA GLU A 37 -8.33 7.15 -8.10
C GLU A 37 -8.73 6.01 -7.17
N GLN A 38 -7.81 5.07 -6.94
CA GLN A 38 -8.12 3.81 -6.24
C GLN A 38 -7.65 3.82 -4.79
N CYS A 39 -6.61 4.58 -4.44
CA CYS A 39 -6.08 4.65 -3.06
C CYS A 39 -6.57 5.87 -2.27
N PHE A 40 -7.43 6.70 -2.85
CA PHE A 40 -8.03 7.84 -2.16
C PHE A 40 -9.10 7.36 -1.17
N GLY A 41 -9.00 7.78 0.09
CA GLY A 41 -9.99 7.44 1.12
C GLY A 41 -10.03 5.96 1.56
N LEU A 42 -9.16 5.08 1.06
CA LEU A 42 -9.13 3.68 1.51
C LEU A 42 -8.86 3.58 3.02
N SER A 43 -9.61 2.69 3.65
CA SER A 43 -9.46 2.21 5.03
C SER A 43 -8.78 0.83 5.04
N ALA A 44 -8.49 0.30 6.23
CA ALA A 44 -7.97 -1.06 6.39
C ALA A 44 -8.97 -2.13 5.92
N GLU A 45 -10.27 -1.88 6.02
CA GLU A 45 -11.32 -2.82 5.63
C GLU A 45 -11.54 -2.86 4.11
N THR A 46 -11.53 -1.68 3.47
CA THR A 46 -11.81 -1.52 2.03
C THR A 46 -10.60 -1.82 1.15
N ILE A 47 -9.41 -2.02 1.72
CA ILE A 47 -8.22 -2.36 0.95
C ILE A 47 -8.28 -3.77 0.35
N ILE A 48 -9.06 -4.66 0.97
CA ILE A 48 -9.27 -6.05 0.54
C ILE A 48 -9.88 -6.07 -0.86
N ASP A 49 -10.91 -5.25 -1.08
CA ASP A 49 -11.60 -5.15 -2.38
C ASP A 49 -10.61 -4.82 -3.51
N LYS A 50 -9.69 -3.90 -3.26
CA LYS A 50 -8.65 -3.52 -4.23
C LYS A 50 -7.53 -4.55 -4.33
N GLY A 51 -7.25 -5.25 -3.25
CA GLY A 51 -6.31 -6.36 -3.20
C GLY A 51 -6.76 -7.55 -4.05
N MET A 52 -8.04 -7.88 -4.02
CA MET A 52 -8.64 -8.96 -4.82
C MET A 52 -8.55 -8.70 -6.34
N GLU A 53 -8.54 -7.43 -6.75
CA GLU A 53 -8.37 -7.03 -8.15
C GLU A 53 -6.91 -7.18 -8.66
N LEU A 54 -5.94 -7.44 -7.77
CA LEU A 54 -4.54 -7.61 -8.15
C LEU A 54 -4.33 -8.87 -8.99
N ARG A 55 -3.58 -8.71 -10.08
CA ARG A 55 -3.27 -9.81 -11.02
C ARG A 55 -1.81 -10.23 -11.03
N PHE A 56 -0.95 -9.45 -10.38
CA PHE A 56 0.49 -9.67 -10.36
C PHE A 56 1.14 -8.95 -9.19
N ILE A 57 2.29 -9.48 -8.78
CA ILE A 57 3.21 -8.84 -7.84
C ILE A 57 4.21 -8.03 -8.64
N GLY A 58 4.55 -6.82 -8.19
CA GLY A 58 5.56 -6.01 -8.85
C GLY A 58 5.96 -4.79 -8.05
N GLY A 59 7.14 -4.25 -8.33
CA GLY A 59 7.61 -2.99 -7.76
C GLY A 59 7.36 -1.82 -8.71
N ILE A 60 8.45 -1.30 -9.25
CA ILE A 60 8.46 -0.25 -10.27
C ILE A 60 8.80 -0.86 -11.64
N TYR A 61 8.32 -0.26 -12.72
CA TYR A 61 8.63 -0.70 -14.08
C TYR A 61 8.78 0.48 -15.05
N GLY A 62 9.51 0.23 -16.14
CA GLY A 62 9.80 1.19 -17.19
C GLY A 62 10.75 2.32 -16.76
N GLY A 63 11.28 3.06 -17.75
CA GLY A 63 12.26 4.14 -17.50
C GLY A 63 11.72 5.31 -16.66
N ASN A 64 10.39 5.48 -16.59
CA ASN A 64 9.75 6.54 -15.81
C ASN A 64 9.40 6.14 -14.37
N ILE A 65 9.87 4.97 -13.88
CA ILE A 65 9.63 4.50 -12.50
C ILE A 65 8.11 4.46 -12.24
N LYS A 66 7.35 3.79 -13.11
CA LYS A 66 5.91 3.65 -12.92
C LYS A 66 5.67 2.61 -11.81
N PRO A 67 4.93 2.94 -10.75
CA PRO A 67 4.61 1.99 -9.69
C PRO A 67 3.55 1.00 -10.16
N SER A 68 3.66 -0.24 -9.72
CA SER A 68 2.59 -1.23 -9.87
C SER A 68 1.43 -0.95 -8.91
N PRO A 69 0.20 -1.43 -9.21
CA PRO A 69 -0.92 -1.40 -8.26
C PRO A 69 -0.59 -2.09 -6.93
N PHE A 70 0.13 -3.21 -6.98
CA PHE A 70 0.61 -3.94 -5.80
C PHE A 70 1.43 -3.03 -4.89
N LEU A 71 2.43 -2.34 -5.43
CA LEU A 71 3.29 -1.43 -4.68
C LEU A 71 2.52 -0.22 -4.11
N CYS A 72 1.53 0.29 -4.85
CA CYS A 72 0.64 1.34 -4.37
C CYS A 72 -0.15 0.88 -3.14
N LEU A 73 -0.75 -0.31 -3.19
CA LEU A 73 -1.50 -0.87 -2.05
C LEU A 73 -0.57 -1.20 -0.87
N THR A 74 0.65 -1.68 -1.12
CA THR A 74 1.64 -1.87 -0.06
C THR A 74 1.98 -0.55 0.65
N LEU A 75 2.22 0.54 -0.09
CA LEU A 75 2.43 1.85 0.54
C LEU A 75 1.19 2.30 1.32
N LYS A 76 -0.01 1.99 0.83
CA LYS A 76 -1.26 2.31 1.52
C LYS A 76 -1.39 1.56 2.85
N LEU A 77 -1.05 0.28 2.89
CA LEU A 77 -0.99 -0.50 4.13
C LEU A 77 0.03 0.09 5.12
N LEU A 78 1.20 0.51 4.65
CA LEU A 78 2.18 1.20 5.49
C LEU A 78 1.68 2.56 5.99
N GLN A 79 0.86 3.26 5.21
CA GLN A 79 0.25 4.53 5.61
C GLN A 79 -0.81 4.34 6.71
N LEU A 80 -1.63 3.30 6.58
CA LEU A 80 -2.75 2.99 7.48
C LEU A 80 -2.30 2.27 8.74
N GLN A 81 -1.31 1.38 8.62
CA GLN A 81 -0.81 0.49 9.66
C GLN A 81 -1.95 -0.24 10.39
N PRO A 82 -2.67 -1.16 9.69
CA PRO A 82 -3.76 -1.91 10.31
C PRO A 82 -3.27 -2.79 11.46
N GLU A 83 -4.21 -3.24 12.29
CA GLU A 83 -3.91 -4.15 13.39
C GLU A 83 -3.35 -5.49 12.88
N LYS A 84 -2.55 -6.13 13.73
CA LYS A 84 -1.86 -7.36 13.37
C LYS A 84 -2.82 -8.48 12.98
N ASP A 85 -3.97 -8.58 13.64
CA ASP A 85 -4.95 -9.63 13.38
C ASP A 85 -5.56 -9.47 11.98
N ILE A 86 -5.82 -8.23 11.55
CA ILE A 86 -6.26 -7.92 10.18
C ILE A 86 -5.22 -8.39 9.16
N VAL A 87 -3.94 -8.11 9.41
CA VAL A 87 -2.85 -8.56 8.51
C VAL A 87 -2.76 -10.08 8.49
N ILE A 88 -2.92 -10.76 9.63
CA ILE A 88 -2.91 -12.22 9.67
C ILE A 88 -4.07 -12.81 8.86
N GLU A 89 -5.26 -12.21 8.93
CA GLU A 89 -6.40 -12.63 8.11
C GLU A 89 -6.12 -12.44 6.61
N PHE A 90 -5.45 -11.35 6.22
CA PHE A 90 -5.05 -11.16 4.81
C PHE A 90 -4.02 -12.18 4.32
N ILE A 91 -3.18 -12.71 5.21
CA ILE A 91 -2.21 -13.77 4.89
C ILE A 91 -2.89 -15.14 4.82
N ARG A 92 -3.93 -15.36 5.64
CA ARG A 92 -4.60 -16.67 5.80
C ARG A 92 -5.63 -16.99 4.74
N GLN A 93 -6.15 -16.00 4.02
CA GLN A 93 -7.03 -16.25 2.89
C GLN A 93 -6.31 -17.08 1.82
N ASP A 94 -7.00 -18.04 1.21
CA ASP A 94 -6.46 -18.91 0.16
C ASP A 94 -7.00 -18.58 -1.25
N ASP A 95 -7.99 -17.69 -1.34
CA ASP A 95 -8.74 -17.42 -2.57
C ASP A 95 -8.00 -16.45 -3.52
N PHE A 96 -7.17 -15.56 -2.98
CA PHE A 96 -6.54 -14.45 -3.71
C PHE A 96 -5.02 -14.49 -3.57
N LYS A 97 -4.36 -15.24 -4.45
CA LYS A 97 -2.90 -15.43 -4.48
C LYS A 97 -2.04 -14.16 -4.40
N TYR A 98 -2.54 -13.03 -4.91
CA TYR A 98 -1.79 -11.78 -4.98
C TYR A 98 -2.14 -10.77 -3.88
N PHE A 99 -3.15 -11.11 -3.07
CA PHE A 99 -3.48 -10.38 -1.87
C PHE A 99 -2.70 -10.98 -0.68
N PHE A 100 -2.31 -10.13 0.26
CA PHE A 100 -1.32 -10.43 1.29
C PHE A 100 -1.72 -10.03 2.69
#